data_AF-A0A3C0WCW4-F1
#
_entry.id   AF-A0A3C0WCW4-F1
#
_cell.length_a   1.000
_cell.length_b   1.000
_cell.length_c   1.000
_cell.angle_alpha   90.00
_cell.angle_beta   90.00
_cell.angle_gamma   90.00
#
_symmetry.space_group_name_H-M   'P 1'
#
loop_
_entity.id
_entity.type
_entity.pdbx_description
1 polymer ?
#
loop_
_entity_poly.entity_id
_entity_poly.type
_entity_poly.pdbx_seq_one_letter_code
_entity_poly.pdbx_strand_id
1 'polypeptide(L)'
;MKMKKLLSLGVSLLLIVLLLPTTALAEGGNEYVARNETTKEEYVSLKEALDVATDGDTIILLKDCKLSSNDSNDPIYMRKSITLDLNGCTMTLQSVFSVQSGATFTIQNNKNTGGIKVECESAFSAIYGTKVNLIGVTITEADTTVKKWLFGAASGSTHYIENCDITWSGICQFDGDSTTIKDTKINLTGSEDAIVMRSQGGKLKIVNSIITGKGANLFITPDNNNVWVQRPSVSIANDKPQDVTIEYSYSVPNDYNNGKFILPGLSDAKTQLKAMLADSFKNTTLLVTVPEGLYINATALECLGTAESGKTYTIERAGAPEQMEELAKPGAVPANGCIIKNGTDAAITVNGVIIQLGQSHTFTEKEPDPEIDPPSTITIIVPAEEPPAQPNPSTGAPQLIAVAAAASAIATILAAVLLLLHRREKEA
;
A
#
# COMPACT_ATOMS: atom_id res chain seq x y z
N MET A 1 78.02 -16.59 -37.05
CA MET A 1 77.14 -15.39 -37.07
C MET A 1 75.68 -15.69 -37.51
N LYS A 2 75.15 -16.92 -37.34
CA LYS A 2 73.80 -17.29 -37.83
C LYS A 2 72.75 -17.55 -36.73
N MET A 3 73.11 -18.08 -35.55
CA MET A 3 72.14 -18.33 -34.45
C MET A 3 71.63 -17.06 -33.76
N LYS A 4 72.49 -16.05 -33.54
CA LYS A 4 72.07 -14.80 -32.84
C LYS A 4 71.03 -13.99 -33.63
N LYS A 5 71.03 -14.07 -34.96
CA LYS A 5 70.03 -13.40 -35.81
C LYS A 5 68.70 -14.16 -35.88
N LEU A 6 68.72 -15.49 -35.80
CA LEU A 6 67.49 -16.30 -35.72
C LEU A 6 66.77 -16.15 -34.37
N LEU A 7 67.53 -16.12 -33.27
CA LEU A 7 66.95 -15.88 -31.94
C LEU A 7 66.38 -14.46 -31.81
N SER A 8 67.06 -13.46 -32.38
CA SER A 8 66.56 -12.07 -32.40
C SER A 8 65.28 -11.92 -33.23
N LEU A 9 65.16 -12.62 -34.36
CA LEU A 9 63.96 -12.59 -35.18
C LEU A 9 62.79 -13.31 -34.49
N GLY A 10 63.04 -14.44 -33.82
CA GLY A 10 62.02 -15.18 -33.06
C GLY A 10 61.49 -14.42 -31.85
N VAL A 11 62.35 -13.73 -31.10
CA VAL A 11 61.94 -12.92 -29.94
C VAL A 11 61.23 -11.63 -30.37
N SER A 12 61.64 -11.01 -31.48
CA SER A 12 60.97 -9.83 -32.04
C SER A 12 59.55 -10.15 -32.53
N LEU A 13 59.35 -11.30 -33.19
CA LEU A 13 58.02 -11.75 -33.63
C LEU A 13 57.12 -12.09 -32.43
N LEU A 14 57.68 -12.67 -31.36
CA LEU A 14 56.94 -12.98 -30.14
C LEU A 14 56.51 -11.70 -29.39
N LEU A 15 57.36 -10.68 -29.34
CA LEU A 15 57.02 -9.37 -28.75
C LEU A 15 55.97 -8.63 -29.58
N ILE A 16 56.01 -8.73 -30.92
CA ILE A 16 54.99 -8.14 -31.80
C ILE A 16 53.62 -8.80 -31.57
N VAL A 17 53.57 -10.12 -31.33
CA VAL A 17 52.32 -10.84 -31.00
C VAL A 17 51.81 -10.49 -29.59
N LEU A 18 52.69 -10.20 -28.63
CA LEU A 18 52.33 -9.78 -27.28
C LEU A 18 51.95 -8.28 -27.17
N LEU A 19 52.34 -7.47 -28.16
CA LEU A 19 52.03 -6.04 -28.27
C LEU A 19 50.85 -5.75 -29.21
N LEU A 20 50.26 -6.78 -29.83
CA LEU A 20 48.94 -6.63 -30.42
C LEU A 20 47.98 -6.24 -29.27
N PRO A 21 47.21 -5.14 -29.38
CA PRO A 21 46.16 -4.91 -28.42
C PRO A 21 45.26 -6.15 -28.44
N THR A 22 45.00 -6.74 -27.27
CA THR A 22 44.11 -7.88 -27.07
C THR A 22 42.68 -7.64 -27.55
N THR A 23 42.40 -6.46 -28.12
CA THR A 23 41.13 -6.06 -28.73
C THR A 23 40.98 -6.47 -30.20
N ALA A 24 41.97 -7.08 -30.84
CA ALA A 24 41.91 -7.39 -32.29
C ALA A 24 41.68 -8.89 -32.62
N LEU A 25 41.31 -9.72 -31.64
CA LEU A 25 40.93 -11.13 -31.84
C LEU A 25 39.66 -11.48 -31.04
N ALA A 26 38.61 -10.68 -31.24
CA ALA A 26 37.21 -11.04 -31.00
C ALA A 26 36.30 -10.17 -31.89
N GLU A 27 36.61 -10.08 -33.18
CA GLU A 27 35.72 -9.49 -34.19
C GLU A 27 35.05 -10.61 -34.99
N GLY A 28 34.40 -11.50 -34.27
CA GLY A 28 33.21 -12.21 -34.75
C GLY A 28 32.06 -11.68 -33.91
N GLY A 29 31.73 -10.40 -34.08
CA GLY A 29 30.69 -9.74 -33.30
C GLY A 29 29.40 -10.53 -33.42
N ASN A 30 28.82 -10.94 -32.29
CA ASN A 30 27.55 -11.66 -32.28
C ASN A 30 26.52 -10.81 -33.04
N GLU A 31 26.07 -11.29 -34.21
CA GLU A 31 25.12 -10.57 -35.07
C GLU A 31 23.80 -10.36 -34.33
N TYR A 32 23.46 -11.30 -33.45
CA TYR A 32 22.22 -11.32 -32.71
C TYR A 32 22.13 -10.22 -31.65
N VAL A 33 20.95 -9.61 -31.56
CA VAL A 33 20.57 -8.59 -30.59
C VAL A 33 19.83 -9.21 -29.41
N ALA A 34 19.05 -10.25 -29.65
CA ALA A 34 18.20 -10.86 -28.65
C ALA A 34 18.18 -12.38 -28.80
N ARG A 35 17.85 -13.08 -27.72
CA ARG A 35 17.58 -14.51 -27.71
C ARG A 35 16.27 -14.79 -26.99
N ASN A 36 15.44 -15.66 -27.54
CA ASN A 36 14.32 -16.22 -26.78
C ASN A 36 14.85 -17.36 -25.89
N GLU A 37 14.77 -17.19 -24.58
CA GLU A 37 15.30 -18.15 -23.62
C GLU A 37 14.49 -19.46 -23.59
N THR A 38 13.21 -19.43 -23.98
CA THR A 38 12.37 -20.63 -24.08
C THR A 38 12.79 -21.49 -25.26
N THR A 39 12.89 -20.90 -26.44
CA THR A 39 13.18 -21.62 -27.70
C THR A 39 14.67 -21.77 -28.00
N LYS A 40 15.51 -20.96 -27.35
CA LYS A 40 16.95 -20.77 -27.62
C LYS A 40 17.26 -20.17 -28.99
N GLU A 41 16.25 -19.69 -29.71
CA GLU A 41 16.45 -19.00 -30.99
C GLU A 41 17.06 -17.60 -30.77
N GLU A 42 18.00 -17.23 -31.63
CA GLU A 42 18.69 -15.94 -31.62
C GLU A 42 18.21 -15.09 -32.79
N TYR A 43 18.03 -13.79 -32.54
CA TYR A 43 17.42 -12.84 -33.49
C TYR A 43 18.33 -11.65 -33.72
N VAL A 44 18.42 -11.20 -34.97
CA VAL A 44 19.24 -10.04 -35.36
C VAL A 44 18.64 -8.70 -34.90
N SER A 45 17.37 -8.70 -34.47
CA SER A 45 16.71 -7.53 -33.89
C SER A 45 15.82 -7.91 -32.68
N LEU A 46 15.70 -7.00 -31.71
CA LEU A 46 14.76 -7.17 -30.60
C LEU A 46 13.31 -7.20 -31.08
N LYS A 47 12.97 -6.40 -32.10
CA LYS A 47 11.61 -6.32 -32.63
C LYS A 47 11.13 -7.67 -33.18
N GLU A 48 11.98 -8.33 -33.97
CA GLU A 48 11.69 -9.67 -34.49
C GLU A 48 11.48 -10.67 -33.36
N ALA A 49 12.36 -10.68 -32.35
CA ALA A 49 12.22 -11.54 -31.18
C ALA A 49 10.88 -11.32 -30.45
N LEU A 50 10.45 -10.06 -30.27
CA LEU A 50 9.18 -9.72 -29.64
C LEU A 50 7.96 -10.10 -30.50
N ASP A 51 8.07 -10.03 -31.83
CA ASP A 51 6.97 -10.36 -32.75
C ASP A 51 6.70 -11.87 -32.84
N VAL A 52 7.74 -12.70 -32.74
CA VAL A 52 7.61 -14.17 -32.80
C VAL A 52 7.36 -14.78 -31.42
N ALA A 53 7.65 -14.07 -30.34
CA ALA A 53 7.46 -14.53 -28.97
C ALA A 53 6.00 -14.91 -28.68
N THR A 54 5.86 -15.94 -27.86
CA THR A 54 4.57 -16.47 -27.42
C THR A 54 4.32 -16.19 -25.94
N ASP A 55 3.09 -16.42 -25.49
CA ASP A 55 2.72 -16.20 -24.09
C ASP A 55 3.61 -17.05 -23.16
N GLY A 56 4.25 -16.40 -22.19
CA GLY A 56 5.18 -16.99 -21.23
C GLY A 56 6.66 -16.89 -21.62
N ASP A 57 6.99 -16.45 -22.85
CA ASP A 57 8.37 -16.36 -23.29
C ASP A 57 9.18 -15.29 -22.56
N THR A 58 10.49 -15.56 -22.45
CA THR A 58 11.47 -14.60 -21.95
C THR A 58 12.46 -14.26 -23.07
N ILE A 59 12.49 -13.00 -23.48
CA ILE A 59 13.44 -12.47 -24.44
C ILE A 59 14.59 -11.81 -23.67
N ILE A 60 15.82 -12.23 -23.95
CA ILE A 60 17.04 -11.71 -23.33
C ILE A 60 17.78 -10.85 -24.34
N LEU A 61 18.17 -9.63 -23.95
CA LEU A 61 19.08 -8.81 -24.74
C LEU A 61 20.53 -9.30 -24.63
N LEU A 62 21.20 -9.33 -25.78
CA LEU A 62 22.60 -9.76 -25.93
C LEU A 62 23.55 -8.59 -26.16
N LYS A 63 23.04 -7.45 -26.61
CA LYS A 63 23.78 -6.19 -26.80
C LYS A 63 22.83 -5.00 -26.80
N ASP A 64 23.40 -3.81 -26.64
CA ASP A 64 22.68 -2.55 -26.75
C ASP A 64 21.96 -2.44 -28.10
N CYS A 65 20.73 -1.91 -28.08
CA CYS A 65 19.93 -1.82 -29.29
C CYS A 65 19.01 -0.59 -29.27
N LYS A 66 18.52 -0.25 -30.47
CA LYS A 66 17.39 0.66 -30.64
C LYS A 66 16.14 -0.17 -30.91
N LEU A 67 15.03 0.26 -30.34
CA LEU A 67 13.73 -0.34 -30.57
C LEU A 67 12.75 0.73 -31.03
N SER A 68 12.26 0.57 -32.26
CA SER A 68 11.17 1.35 -32.82
C SER A 68 10.10 0.41 -33.38
N SER A 69 8.92 0.95 -33.59
CA SER A 69 7.92 0.40 -34.50
C SER A 69 8.38 0.53 -35.96
N ASN A 70 7.62 -0.08 -36.87
CA ASN A 70 7.88 0.01 -38.32
C ASN A 70 7.51 1.39 -38.89
N ASP A 71 6.61 2.12 -38.24
CA ASP A 71 6.23 3.50 -38.56
C ASP A 71 6.44 4.37 -37.32
N SER A 72 7.12 5.51 -37.46
CA SER A 72 7.41 6.46 -36.38
C SER A 72 6.21 6.87 -35.54
N ASN A 73 4.98 6.78 -36.05
CA ASN A 73 3.76 7.13 -35.31
C ASN A 73 3.07 5.94 -34.65
N ASP A 74 3.47 4.71 -34.95
CA ASP A 74 2.83 3.50 -34.43
C ASP A 74 3.43 3.05 -33.09
N PRO A 75 2.61 2.56 -32.15
CA PRO A 75 3.11 1.93 -30.94
C PRO A 75 3.65 0.52 -31.23
N ILE A 76 4.48 0.02 -30.31
CA ILE A 76 4.85 -1.39 -30.25
C ILE A 76 3.76 -2.12 -29.46
N TYR A 77 2.94 -2.89 -30.17
CA TYR A 77 1.81 -3.60 -29.58
C TYR A 77 2.27 -4.87 -28.85
N MET A 78 2.15 -4.88 -27.53
CA MET A 78 2.36 -6.07 -26.70
C MET A 78 1.01 -6.70 -26.38
N ARG A 79 0.62 -7.70 -27.17
CA ARG A 79 -0.63 -8.48 -26.99
C ARG A 79 -0.39 -9.85 -26.37
N LYS A 80 0.86 -10.16 -26.09
CA LYS A 80 1.34 -11.42 -25.52
C LYS A 80 1.99 -11.16 -24.18
N SER A 81 1.82 -12.08 -23.26
CA SER A 81 2.41 -11.98 -21.93
C SER A 81 3.86 -12.43 -22.02
N ILE A 82 4.79 -11.49 -22.11
CA ILE A 82 6.22 -11.73 -22.37
C ILE A 82 7.06 -11.05 -21.29
N THR A 83 8.21 -11.64 -20.98
CA THR A 83 9.27 -11.00 -20.20
C THR A 83 10.40 -10.55 -21.12
N LEU A 84 10.84 -9.29 -21.00
CA LEU A 84 12.06 -8.77 -21.59
C LEU A 84 13.12 -8.58 -20.51
N ASP A 85 14.18 -9.38 -20.54
CA ASP A 85 15.35 -9.20 -19.70
C ASP A 85 16.40 -8.36 -20.44
N LEU A 86 16.69 -7.18 -19.91
CA LEU A 86 17.68 -6.28 -20.49
C LEU A 86 19.11 -6.82 -20.30
N ASN A 87 19.33 -7.72 -19.35
CA ASN A 87 20.60 -8.43 -19.12
C ASN A 87 21.83 -7.50 -19.12
N GLY A 88 21.70 -6.33 -18.49
CA GLY A 88 22.76 -5.34 -18.40
C GLY A 88 22.98 -4.46 -19.64
N CYS A 89 22.18 -4.64 -20.69
CA CYS A 89 22.24 -3.88 -21.94
C CYS A 89 21.33 -2.64 -21.89
N THR A 90 21.65 -1.65 -22.73
CA THR A 90 20.85 -0.45 -22.93
C THR A 90 19.93 -0.61 -24.13
N MET A 91 18.62 -0.45 -23.91
CA MET A 91 17.63 -0.33 -24.96
C MET A 91 17.25 1.15 -25.14
N THR A 92 17.50 1.71 -26.31
CA THR A 92 16.96 3.01 -26.70
C THR A 92 15.56 2.83 -27.28
N LEU A 93 14.54 3.26 -26.54
CA LEU A 93 13.13 3.15 -26.91
C LEU A 93 12.70 4.37 -27.72
N GLN A 94 12.31 4.15 -28.97
CA GLN A 94 11.93 5.21 -29.91
C GLN A 94 10.43 5.18 -30.28
N SER A 95 9.69 4.19 -29.78
CA SER A 95 8.23 4.07 -29.92
C SER A 95 7.63 3.59 -28.60
N VAL A 96 6.41 4.04 -28.29
CA VAL A 96 5.71 3.65 -27.05
C VAL A 96 5.40 2.15 -27.03
N PHE A 97 5.54 1.49 -25.88
CA PHE A 97 4.94 0.18 -25.66
C PHE A 97 3.46 0.33 -25.34
N SER A 98 2.59 -0.27 -26.17
CA SER A 98 1.16 -0.39 -25.89
C SER A 98 0.83 -1.83 -25.53
N VAL A 99 0.64 -2.07 -24.23
CA VAL A 99 0.25 -3.38 -23.70
C VAL A 99 -1.27 -3.47 -23.73
N GLN A 100 -1.79 -4.54 -24.34
CA GLN A 100 -3.22 -4.68 -24.66
C GLN A 100 -3.75 -6.08 -24.36
N SER A 101 -5.08 -6.20 -24.40
CA SER A 101 -5.80 -7.48 -24.40
C SER A 101 -5.51 -8.37 -23.20
N GLY A 102 -5.43 -7.79 -22.00
CA GLY A 102 -5.16 -8.54 -20.77
C GLY A 102 -3.73 -9.08 -20.62
N ALA A 103 -2.82 -8.75 -21.54
CA ALA A 103 -1.43 -9.20 -21.48
C ALA A 103 -0.67 -8.64 -20.26
N THR A 104 0.30 -9.42 -19.79
CA THR A 104 1.30 -9.00 -18.80
C THR A 104 2.65 -8.83 -19.47
N PHE A 105 3.14 -7.60 -19.56
CA PHE A 105 4.48 -7.32 -20.08
C PHE A 105 5.42 -6.98 -18.92
N THR A 106 6.48 -7.76 -18.77
CA THR A 106 7.49 -7.54 -17.74
C THR A 106 8.79 -7.10 -18.40
N ILE A 107 9.39 -6.01 -17.94
CA ILE A 107 10.77 -5.67 -18.27
C ILE A 107 11.59 -5.78 -16.97
N GLN A 108 12.69 -6.52 -17.03
CA GLN A 108 13.58 -6.68 -15.90
C GLN A 108 15.02 -6.39 -16.27
N ASN A 109 15.80 -5.97 -15.27
CA ASN A 109 17.24 -5.90 -15.39
C ASN A 109 17.89 -6.30 -14.07
N ASN A 110 18.52 -7.47 -14.04
CA ASN A 110 19.18 -8.01 -12.85
C ASN A 110 20.67 -7.62 -12.77
N LYS A 111 21.06 -6.55 -13.49
CA LYS A 111 22.44 -6.08 -13.60
C LYS A 111 22.50 -4.59 -13.24
N ASN A 112 23.67 -4.14 -12.79
CA ASN A 112 23.91 -2.74 -12.41
C ASN A 112 24.27 -1.83 -13.60
N THR A 113 24.17 -2.35 -14.83
CA THR A 113 24.47 -1.63 -16.07
C THR A 113 23.26 -1.69 -17.00
N GLY A 114 23.25 -0.83 -18.01
CA GLY A 114 22.17 -0.80 -18.98
C GLY A 114 20.87 -0.22 -18.42
N GLY A 115 19.76 -0.46 -19.13
CA GLY A 115 18.47 0.11 -18.81
C GLY A 115 17.72 0.57 -20.05
N ILE A 116 16.76 1.47 -19.86
CA ILE A 116 15.94 2.03 -20.93
C ILE A 116 16.27 3.51 -21.09
N LYS A 117 16.70 3.88 -22.29
CA LYS A 117 16.82 5.29 -22.69
C LYS A 117 15.62 5.65 -23.56
N VAL A 118 14.76 6.54 -23.09
CA VAL A 118 13.52 6.89 -23.78
C VAL A 118 13.75 8.08 -24.71
N GLU A 119 13.56 7.85 -26.01
CA GLU A 119 13.66 8.81 -27.12
C GLU A 119 12.29 9.05 -27.82
N CYS A 120 11.18 8.61 -27.22
CA CYS A 120 9.81 8.90 -27.66
C CYS A 120 9.07 9.79 -26.65
N GLU A 121 7.91 10.35 -27.05
CA GLU A 121 7.12 11.23 -26.17
C GLU A 121 6.54 10.48 -24.97
N SER A 122 6.13 9.23 -25.16
CA SER A 122 5.54 8.37 -24.11
C SER A 122 6.17 6.99 -24.14
N ALA A 123 6.34 6.35 -22.98
CA ALA A 123 7.08 5.07 -22.88
C ALA A 123 6.15 3.86 -22.71
N PHE A 124 5.24 3.89 -21.74
CA PHE A 124 4.39 2.75 -21.38
C PHE A 124 2.91 3.13 -21.35
N SER A 125 2.11 2.40 -22.13
CA SER A 125 0.66 2.51 -22.19
C SER A 125 0.04 1.15 -21.88
N ALA A 126 -0.73 1.07 -20.80
CA ALA A 126 -1.42 -0.13 -20.32
C ALA A 126 -2.94 0.05 -20.49
N ILE A 127 -3.55 -0.66 -21.44
CA ILE A 127 -4.99 -0.56 -21.73
C ILE A 127 -5.66 -1.93 -21.76
N TYR A 128 -6.98 -1.97 -21.56
CA TYR A 128 -7.80 -3.18 -21.63
C TYR A 128 -7.36 -4.30 -20.68
N GLY A 129 -7.24 -3.99 -19.39
CA GLY A 129 -7.05 -5.03 -18.35
C GLY A 129 -5.62 -5.54 -18.20
N THR A 130 -4.61 -4.76 -18.59
CA THR A 130 -3.22 -5.24 -18.76
C THR A 130 -2.34 -4.99 -17.55
N LYS A 131 -1.18 -5.64 -17.53
CA LYS A 131 -0.18 -5.45 -16.47
C LYS A 131 1.17 -5.07 -17.09
N VAL A 132 1.77 -4.01 -16.57
CA VAL A 132 3.14 -3.61 -16.91
C VAL A 132 4.00 -3.70 -15.66
N ASN A 133 5.01 -4.56 -15.69
CA ASN A 133 5.94 -4.75 -14.59
C ASN A 133 7.32 -4.23 -14.99
N LEU A 134 7.94 -3.42 -14.14
CA LEU A 134 9.32 -2.98 -14.26
C LEU A 134 10.09 -3.40 -13.00
N ILE A 135 11.15 -4.20 -13.17
CA ILE A 135 11.88 -4.80 -12.05
C ILE A 135 13.39 -4.56 -12.22
N GLY A 136 14.02 -3.80 -11.32
CA GLY A 136 15.46 -3.56 -11.40
C GLY A 136 15.90 -2.63 -12.53
N VAL A 137 14.96 -1.92 -13.17
CA VAL A 137 15.22 -1.18 -14.41
C VAL A 137 15.64 0.26 -14.10
N THR A 138 16.74 0.70 -14.74
CA THR A 138 17.09 2.11 -14.83
C THR A 138 16.39 2.73 -16.05
N ILE A 139 15.65 3.83 -15.87
CA ILE A 139 15.01 4.58 -16.95
C ILE A 139 15.56 6.01 -16.97
N THR A 140 16.03 6.42 -18.14
CA THR A 140 16.50 7.78 -18.39
C THR A 140 15.82 8.36 -19.63
N GLU A 141 15.72 9.68 -19.67
CA GLU A 141 15.23 10.41 -20.83
C GLU A 141 16.37 10.90 -21.72
N ALA A 142 16.11 11.00 -23.02
CA ALA A 142 16.97 11.74 -23.95
C ALA A 142 16.59 13.23 -23.97
N ASP A 143 17.59 14.10 -24.15
CA ASP A 143 17.44 15.58 -24.14
C ASP A 143 16.56 16.15 -25.29
N THR A 144 16.17 15.35 -26.27
CA THR A 144 15.75 15.84 -27.59
C THR A 144 14.24 15.80 -27.88
N THR A 145 13.39 15.31 -26.98
CA THR A 145 11.95 15.12 -27.26
C THR A 145 11.02 15.74 -26.23
N VAL A 146 9.88 16.27 -26.69
CA VAL A 146 8.74 16.69 -25.85
C VAL A 146 8.27 15.47 -25.06
N LYS A 147 8.20 15.58 -23.74
CA LYS A 147 7.78 14.47 -22.88
C LYS A 147 6.31 14.58 -22.54
N LYS A 148 5.60 13.48 -22.81
CA LYS A 148 4.25 13.21 -22.38
C LYS A 148 4.33 12.18 -21.26
N TRP A 149 3.94 10.93 -21.49
CA TRP A 149 3.59 10.03 -20.39
C TRP A 149 4.65 8.94 -20.24
N LEU A 150 5.34 8.86 -19.09
CA LEU A 150 6.16 7.70 -18.77
C LEU A 150 5.25 6.49 -18.61
N PHE A 151 4.26 6.64 -17.74
CA PHE A 151 3.22 5.66 -17.47
C PHE A 151 1.87 6.24 -17.87
N GLY A 152 1.09 5.47 -18.61
CA GLY A 152 -0.33 5.70 -18.84
C GLY A 152 -1.08 4.41 -18.63
N ALA A 153 -2.06 4.40 -17.72
CA ALA A 153 -2.98 3.29 -17.58
C ALA A 153 -4.43 3.75 -17.81
N ALA A 154 -5.21 2.91 -18.48
CA ALA A 154 -6.66 3.00 -18.51
C ALA A 154 -7.28 2.04 -17.47
N SER A 155 -8.58 2.19 -17.22
CA SER A 155 -9.35 1.31 -16.32
C SER A 155 -9.12 -0.18 -16.64
N GLY A 156 -8.99 -0.99 -15.59
CA GLY A 156 -8.64 -2.41 -15.65
C GLY A 156 -7.14 -2.70 -15.59
N SER A 157 -6.28 -1.72 -15.91
CA SER A 157 -4.84 -1.96 -16.07
C SER A 157 -4.04 -1.63 -14.81
N THR A 158 -2.91 -2.32 -14.61
CA THR A 158 -2.04 -2.13 -13.44
C THR A 158 -0.58 -1.93 -13.80
N HIS A 159 0.13 -1.15 -12.99
CA HIS A 159 1.59 -1.04 -13.03
C HIS A 159 2.22 -1.59 -11.74
N TYR A 160 3.32 -2.30 -11.88
CA TYR A 160 4.15 -2.74 -10.75
C TYR A 160 5.60 -2.37 -11.02
N ILE A 161 6.16 -1.50 -10.19
CA ILE A 161 7.49 -0.91 -10.37
C ILE A 161 8.29 -1.23 -9.11
N GLU A 162 9.31 -2.06 -9.23
CA GLU A 162 10.11 -2.53 -8.10
C GLU A 162 11.62 -2.38 -8.35
N ASN A 163 12.33 -1.84 -7.36
CA ASN A 163 13.79 -1.72 -7.40
C ASN A 163 14.32 -0.94 -8.62
N CYS A 164 13.57 0.06 -9.09
CA CYS A 164 13.94 0.85 -10.26
C CYS A 164 14.65 2.17 -9.89
N ASP A 165 15.40 2.73 -10.82
CA ASP A 165 15.93 4.10 -10.76
C ASP A 165 15.46 4.87 -12.00
N ILE A 166 14.56 5.83 -11.81
CA ILE A 166 13.81 6.47 -12.88
C ILE A 166 14.06 7.97 -12.85
N THR A 167 14.44 8.54 -13.98
CA THR A 167 14.42 10.00 -14.21
C THR A 167 13.49 10.33 -15.38
N TRP A 168 12.55 11.25 -15.14
CA TRP A 168 11.55 11.63 -16.15
C TRP A 168 11.08 13.08 -15.99
N SER A 169 11.00 13.82 -17.09
CA SER A 169 10.51 15.21 -17.09
C SER A 169 9.05 15.39 -17.50
N GLY A 170 8.39 14.33 -17.99
CA GLY A 170 6.97 14.36 -18.34
C GLY A 170 6.05 13.93 -17.20
N ILE A 171 4.86 13.48 -17.57
CA ILE A 171 3.79 13.01 -16.68
C ILE A 171 3.93 11.50 -16.42
N CYS A 172 3.58 11.09 -15.23
CA CYS A 172 3.30 9.73 -14.77
C CYS A 172 1.81 9.64 -14.41
N GLN A 173 1.01 9.10 -15.33
CA GLN A 173 -0.43 8.98 -15.15
C GLN A 173 -0.78 7.61 -14.59
N PHE A 174 -1.36 7.60 -13.39
CA PHE A 174 -1.76 6.38 -12.68
C PHE A 174 -3.29 6.27 -12.61
N ASP A 175 -3.95 6.43 -13.76
CA ASP A 175 -5.42 6.36 -13.94
C ASP A 175 -5.96 4.93 -14.09
N GLY A 176 -5.10 3.92 -13.96
CA GLY A 176 -5.51 2.51 -13.97
C GLY A 176 -6.03 2.03 -12.61
N ASP A 177 -6.42 0.76 -12.54
CA ASP A 177 -6.95 0.14 -11.31
C ASP A 177 -5.95 0.27 -10.15
N SER A 178 -4.68 -0.04 -10.41
CA SER A 178 -3.64 0.13 -9.40
C SER A 178 -2.25 0.33 -9.98
N THR A 179 -1.44 1.14 -9.29
CA THR A 179 -0.01 1.25 -9.48
C THR A 179 0.68 1.03 -8.13
N THR A 180 1.65 0.12 -8.12
CA THR A 180 2.54 -0.08 -6.96
C THR A 180 3.96 0.30 -7.35
N ILE A 181 4.57 1.16 -6.54
CA ILE A 181 5.97 1.55 -6.60
C ILE A 181 6.62 1.06 -5.31
N LYS A 182 7.64 0.21 -5.42
CA LYS A 182 8.28 -0.44 -4.27
C LYS A 182 9.79 -0.37 -4.39
N ASP A 183 10.49 -0.06 -3.29
CA ASP A 183 11.96 -0.04 -3.23
C ASP A 183 12.60 0.76 -4.39
N THR A 184 11.92 1.80 -4.88
CA THR A 184 12.24 2.48 -6.14
C THR A 184 12.60 3.93 -5.89
N LYS A 185 13.50 4.47 -6.71
CA LYS A 185 13.82 5.88 -6.76
C LYS A 185 13.26 6.50 -8.04
N ILE A 186 12.46 7.55 -7.91
CA ILE A 186 11.92 8.31 -9.03
C ILE A 186 12.28 9.79 -8.86
N ASN A 187 12.96 10.35 -9.86
CA ASN A 187 13.27 11.77 -9.93
C ASN A 187 12.46 12.42 -11.06
N LEU A 188 11.44 13.19 -10.69
CA LEU A 188 10.54 13.89 -11.60
C LEU A 188 11.04 15.32 -11.84
N THR A 189 11.75 15.52 -12.94
CA THR A 189 12.48 16.76 -13.27
C THR A 189 11.61 17.83 -13.94
N GLY A 190 10.41 17.45 -14.40
CA GLY A 190 9.45 18.30 -15.08
C GLY A 190 8.92 19.45 -14.24
N SER A 191 8.31 20.43 -14.90
CA SER A 191 7.88 21.68 -14.25
C SER A 191 6.53 21.61 -13.53
N GLU A 192 5.64 20.64 -13.83
CA GLU A 192 4.26 20.65 -13.33
C GLU A 192 3.68 19.23 -13.13
N ASP A 193 2.91 19.03 -12.05
CA ASP A 193 2.05 17.88 -11.69
C ASP A 193 2.30 16.55 -12.40
N ALA A 194 3.48 15.97 -12.18
CA ALA A 194 3.84 14.75 -12.88
C ALA A 194 3.03 13.55 -12.41
N ILE A 195 2.31 13.59 -11.28
CA ILE A 195 1.50 12.45 -10.83
C ILE A 195 0.03 12.80 -10.94
N VAL A 196 -0.68 12.10 -11.83
CA VAL A 196 -2.09 12.38 -12.13
C VAL A 196 -2.96 11.16 -11.85
N MET A 197 -4.08 11.39 -11.18
CA MET A 197 -5.17 10.42 -10.97
C MET A 197 -6.52 11.04 -11.38
N ARG A 198 -7.09 10.58 -12.50
CA ARG A 198 -8.37 11.05 -13.08
C ARG A 198 -9.51 10.09 -12.71
N SER A 199 -10.39 10.57 -11.83
CA SER A 199 -11.72 10.10 -11.37
C SER A 199 -12.41 8.83 -11.93
N GLN A 200 -11.75 7.71 -12.21
CA GLN A 200 -12.45 6.43 -12.50
C GLN A 200 -12.02 5.27 -11.60
N GLY A 201 -11.59 5.57 -10.38
CA GLY A 201 -11.10 4.56 -9.45
C GLY A 201 -9.65 4.23 -9.78
N GLY A 202 -8.76 4.63 -8.88
CA GLY A 202 -7.35 4.28 -9.00
C GLY A 202 -6.71 4.15 -7.63
N LYS A 203 -5.73 3.27 -7.54
CA LYS A 203 -4.91 3.06 -6.36
C LYS A 203 -3.45 3.34 -6.68
N LEU A 204 -2.82 4.24 -5.94
CA LEU A 204 -1.37 4.41 -5.94
C LEU A 204 -0.83 3.98 -4.59
N LYS A 205 0.07 2.99 -4.61
CA LYS A 205 0.81 2.56 -3.42
C LYS A 205 2.29 2.78 -3.66
N ILE A 206 2.91 3.58 -2.81
CA ILE A 206 4.35 3.80 -2.76
C ILE A 206 4.83 3.12 -1.48
N VAL A 207 5.85 2.26 -1.59
CA VAL A 207 6.37 1.47 -0.47
C VAL A 207 7.88 1.60 -0.44
N ASN A 208 8.45 2.03 0.69
CA ASN A 208 9.89 2.16 0.89
C ASN A 208 10.62 2.81 -0.32
N SER A 209 10.02 3.85 -0.89
CA SER A 209 10.47 4.45 -2.16
C SER A 209 10.71 5.94 -2.01
N ILE A 210 11.59 6.47 -2.85
CA ILE A 210 11.99 7.88 -2.85
C ILE A 210 11.41 8.52 -4.12
N ILE A 211 10.57 9.53 -3.97
CA ILE A 211 10.06 10.33 -5.09
C ILE A 211 10.53 11.77 -4.87
N THR A 212 11.31 12.30 -5.80
CA THR A 212 11.91 13.63 -5.71
C THR A 212 11.69 14.44 -6.97
N GLY A 213 12.11 15.69 -6.95
CA GLY A 213 12.09 16.59 -8.10
C GLY A 213 10.88 17.51 -8.11
N LYS A 214 10.95 18.57 -8.92
CA LYS A 214 9.93 19.63 -8.95
C LYS A 214 8.58 19.14 -9.46
N GLY A 215 8.58 18.07 -10.27
CA GLY A 215 7.37 17.46 -10.80
C GLY A 215 6.67 16.51 -9.83
N ALA A 216 7.23 16.20 -8.66
CA ALA A 216 6.68 15.26 -7.68
C ALA A 216 5.46 15.80 -6.91
N ASN A 217 4.48 16.31 -7.65
CA ASN A 217 3.20 16.79 -7.14
C ASN A 217 2.09 15.88 -7.65
N LEU A 218 1.24 15.48 -6.70
CA LEU A 218 0.02 14.72 -6.92
C LEU A 218 -1.10 15.68 -7.29
N PHE A 219 -1.71 15.42 -8.43
CA PHE A 219 -2.92 16.07 -8.87
C PHE A 219 -4.08 15.07 -8.96
N ILE A 220 -5.21 15.45 -8.36
CA ILE A 220 -6.45 14.67 -8.36
C ILE A 220 -7.56 15.54 -8.90
N THR A 221 -8.26 15.06 -9.92
CA THR A 221 -9.43 15.75 -10.47
C THR A 221 -10.72 14.98 -10.15
N PRO A 222 -11.78 15.64 -9.66
CA PRO A 222 -13.13 15.09 -9.71
C PRO A 222 -13.66 15.10 -11.16
N ASP A 223 -13.35 16.11 -11.96
CA ASP A 223 -13.85 16.23 -13.34
C ASP A 223 -12.95 15.50 -14.35
N ASN A 224 -13.56 14.82 -15.33
CA ASN A 224 -12.87 14.26 -16.48
C ASN A 224 -12.58 15.30 -17.57
N ASN A 225 -13.17 16.50 -17.47
CA ASN A 225 -13.10 17.53 -18.48
C ASN A 225 -12.25 18.73 -18.04
N ASN A 226 -11.23 18.98 -18.86
CA ASN A 226 -10.24 20.06 -18.84
C ASN A 226 -8.95 19.73 -18.09
N VAL A 227 -7.90 19.47 -18.87
CA VAL A 227 -6.57 19.03 -18.43
C VAL A 227 -5.54 20.17 -18.36
N TRP A 228 -5.93 21.44 -18.57
CA TRP A 228 -4.98 22.51 -18.97
C TRP A 228 -4.98 23.83 -18.17
N VAL A 229 -5.57 23.88 -16.97
CA VAL A 229 -5.50 25.07 -16.08
C VAL A 229 -4.51 24.79 -14.95
N GLN A 230 -3.75 25.79 -14.44
CA GLN A 230 -2.97 25.66 -13.20
C GLN A 230 -3.88 25.13 -12.08
N ARG A 231 -3.52 23.98 -11.49
CA ARG A 231 -4.38 23.30 -10.52
C ARG A 231 -3.73 23.26 -9.15
N PRO A 232 -4.54 23.27 -8.07
CA PRO A 232 -4.02 22.90 -6.77
C PRO A 232 -3.49 21.46 -6.85
N SER A 233 -2.26 21.25 -6.42
CA SER A 233 -1.63 19.94 -6.30
C SER A 233 -0.99 19.80 -4.92
N VAL A 234 -0.71 18.57 -4.53
CA VAL A 234 -0.11 18.22 -3.25
C VAL A 234 1.27 17.68 -3.51
N SER A 235 2.30 18.27 -2.92
CA SER A 235 3.64 17.71 -3.05
C SER A 235 3.72 16.37 -2.33
N ILE A 236 4.22 15.35 -3.03
CA ILE A 236 4.60 14.06 -2.44
C ILE A 236 6.12 13.84 -2.50
N ALA A 237 6.86 14.91 -2.77
CA ALA A 237 8.32 14.87 -2.81
C ALA A 237 8.87 14.55 -1.41
N ASN A 238 9.76 13.58 -1.33
CA ASN A 238 10.44 13.20 -0.10
C ASN A 238 11.85 12.70 -0.44
N ASP A 239 12.86 13.22 0.26
CA ASP A 239 14.27 12.84 0.08
C ASP A 239 14.61 11.52 0.79
N LYS A 240 13.68 11.00 1.58
CA LYS A 240 13.78 9.72 2.29
C LYS A 240 12.73 8.73 1.79
N PRO A 241 12.97 7.41 1.98
CA PRO A 241 11.97 6.41 1.70
C PRO A 241 10.66 6.72 2.44
N GLN A 242 9.54 6.61 1.73
CA GLN A 242 8.21 6.86 2.25
C GLN A 242 7.23 5.76 1.85
N ASP A 243 6.22 5.59 2.68
CA ASP A 243 5.05 4.75 2.41
C ASP A 243 3.83 5.64 2.22
N VAL A 244 3.27 5.63 1.02
CA VAL A 244 2.08 6.42 0.66
C VAL A 244 1.02 5.49 0.11
N THR A 245 -0.23 5.67 0.55
CA THR A 245 -1.39 4.99 -0.03
C THR A 245 -2.42 6.01 -0.43
N ILE A 246 -2.78 6.00 -1.70
CA ILE A 246 -3.83 6.83 -2.26
C ILE A 246 -4.80 5.91 -2.96
N GLU A 247 -6.06 5.97 -2.57
CA GLU A 247 -7.18 5.34 -3.26
C GLU A 247 -8.21 6.43 -3.48
N TYR A 248 -8.62 6.64 -4.73
CA TYR A 248 -9.59 7.68 -5.03
C TYR A 248 -10.55 7.23 -6.13
N SER A 249 -11.83 7.47 -5.89
CA SER A 249 -12.90 7.17 -6.83
C SER A 249 -13.95 8.28 -6.76
N TYR A 250 -14.31 8.79 -7.91
CA TYR A 250 -15.29 9.87 -8.03
C TYR A 250 -16.22 9.60 -9.21
N SER A 251 -17.50 9.89 -9.07
CA SER A 251 -18.50 9.70 -10.12
C SER A 251 -19.50 10.85 -10.10
N VAL A 252 -19.46 11.71 -11.13
CA VAL A 252 -20.41 12.82 -11.29
C VAL A 252 -21.87 12.33 -11.33
N PRO A 253 -22.24 11.30 -12.11
CA PRO A 253 -23.65 10.89 -12.22
C PRO A 253 -24.26 10.41 -10.91
N ASN A 254 -23.44 9.90 -9.98
CA ASN A 254 -23.88 9.30 -8.73
C ASN A 254 -23.58 10.17 -7.51
N ASP A 255 -23.07 11.40 -7.71
CA ASP A 255 -22.59 12.26 -6.62
C ASP A 255 -21.63 11.54 -5.66
N TYR A 256 -20.90 10.56 -6.20
CA TYR A 256 -20.07 9.65 -5.43
C TYR A 256 -18.67 10.23 -5.35
N ASN A 257 -18.19 10.40 -4.13
CA ASN A 257 -16.82 10.79 -3.83
C ASN A 257 -16.33 9.90 -2.69
N ASN A 258 -15.29 9.12 -2.94
CA ASN A 258 -14.72 8.18 -1.98
C ASN A 258 -13.21 8.17 -2.13
N GLY A 259 -12.49 8.17 -1.02
CA GLY A 259 -11.04 8.16 -1.09
C GLY A 259 -10.33 8.05 0.23
N LYS A 260 -9.19 7.39 0.18
CA LYS A 260 -8.29 7.11 1.29
C LYS A 260 -6.91 7.63 0.92
N PHE A 261 -6.42 8.55 1.73
CA PHE A 261 -5.13 9.22 1.52
C PHE A 261 -4.31 9.08 2.79
N ILE A 262 -3.28 8.25 2.74
CA ILE A 262 -2.32 8.04 3.82
C ILE A 262 -0.98 8.56 3.32
N LEU A 263 -0.55 9.69 3.90
CA LEU A 263 0.60 10.49 3.48
C LEU A 263 1.48 10.83 4.70
N PRO A 264 2.10 9.82 5.36
CA PRO A 264 2.86 10.03 6.59
C PRO A 264 4.10 10.90 6.33
N GLY A 265 4.39 11.82 7.25
CA GLY A 265 5.57 12.69 7.16
C GLY A 265 5.45 13.86 6.18
N LEU A 266 4.33 14.00 5.47
CA LEU A 266 4.05 15.13 4.57
C LEU A 266 3.13 16.14 5.29
N SER A 267 3.72 17.00 6.13
CA SER A 267 3.03 17.81 7.14
C SER A 267 1.94 18.74 6.62
N ASP A 268 1.98 19.12 5.34
CA ASP A 268 0.99 20.02 4.71
C ASP A 268 0.02 19.30 3.76
N ALA A 269 0.26 18.01 3.48
CA ALA A 269 -0.45 17.27 2.44
C ALA A 269 -1.95 17.18 2.72
N LYS A 270 -2.33 16.98 3.99
CA LYS A 270 -3.75 16.92 4.39
C LYS A 270 -4.49 18.23 4.13
N THR A 271 -3.89 19.37 4.47
CA THR A 271 -4.51 20.69 4.29
C THR A 271 -4.65 21.02 2.82
N GLN A 272 -3.61 20.78 2.03
CA GLN A 272 -3.62 21.00 0.59
C GLN A 272 -4.61 20.06 -0.11
N LEU A 273 -4.70 18.79 0.29
CA LEU A 273 -5.65 17.82 -0.24
C LEU A 273 -7.10 18.23 0.05
N LYS A 274 -7.39 18.70 1.27
CA LYS A 274 -8.71 19.25 1.61
C LYS A 274 -9.06 20.46 0.74
N ALA A 275 -8.11 21.35 0.49
CA ALA A 275 -8.31 22.52 -0.37
C ALA A 275 -8.53 22.11 -1.84
N MET A 276 -7.74 21.16 -2.34
CA MET A 276 -7.85 20.61 -3.70
C MET A 276 -9.20 19.92 -3.92
N LEU A 277 -9.73 19.26 -2.91
CA LEU A 277 -11.00 18.52 -2.97
C LEU A 277 -12.21 19.32 -2.47
N ALA A 278 -12.06 20.60 -2.14
CA ALA A 278 -13.10 21.41 -1.48
C ALA A 278 -14.45 21.34 -2.22
N ASP A 279 -14.44 21.53 -3.54
CA ASP A 279 -15.64 21.53 -4.38
C ASP A 279 -16.22 20.12 -4.61
N SER A 280 -15.43 19.07 -4.32
CA SER A 280 -15.89 17.68 -4.43
C SER A 280 -16.65 17.20 -3.19
N PHE A 281 -16.57 17.92 -2.06
CA PHE A 281 -17.23 17.55 -0.83
C PHE A 281 -18.67 18.10 -0.77
N LYS A 282 -19.67 17.29 -1.12
CA LYS A 282 -21.10 17.64 -0.96
C LYS A 282 -21.57 17.51 0.50
N ASN A 283 -22.69 18.14 0.87
CA ASN A 283 -23.25 18.22 2.24
C ASN A 283 -23.44 16.90 3.00
N THR A 284 -23.39 15.76 2.31
CA THR A 284 -23.55 14.42 2.88
C THR A 284 -22.27 13.57 2.85
N THR A 285 -21.11 14.16 2.55
CA THR A 285 -19.86 13.39 2.46
C THR A 285 -19.19 13.25 3.83
N LEU A 286 -19.18 12.04 4.40
CA LEU A 286 -18.44 11.76 5.65
C LEU A 286 -16.95 12.06 5.44
N LEU A 287 -16.36 12.87 6.31
CA LEU A 287 -14.94 13.23 6.24
C LEU A 287 -14.26 12.93 7.57
N VAL A 288 -13.28 12.03 7.55
CA VAL A 288 -12.50 11.64 8.73
C VAL A 288 -11.04 11.97 8.50
N THR A 289 -10.42 12.64 9.46
CA THR A 289 -8.97 12.85 9.47
C THR A 289 -8.31 12.11 10.60
N VAL A 290 -7.11 11.63 10.32
CA VAL A 290 -6.16 11.11 11.29
C VAL A 290 -4.85 11.91 11.17
N PRO A 291 -3.87 11.73 12.08
CA PRO A 291 -2.59 12.41 11.95
C PRO A 291 -1.92 12.17 10.59
N GLU A 292 -1.95 10.94 10.12
CA GLU A 292 -1.28 10.44 8.91
C GLU A 292 -2.13 10.52 7.62
N GLY A 293 -3.39 10.94 7.68
CA GLY A 293 -4.26 10.79 6.51
C GLY A 293 -5.64 11.45 6.55
N LEU A 294 -6.33 11.29 5.42
CA LEU A 294 -7.68 11.79 5.11
C LEU A 294 -8.49 10.64 4.50
N TYR A 295 -9.72 10.45 4.99
CA TYR A 295 -10.64 9.43 4.53
C TYR A 295 -11.99 10.06 4.19
N ILE A 296 -12.60 9.62 3.11
CA ILE A 296 -13.79 10.22 2.51
C ILE A 296 -14.83 9.12 2.30
N ASN A 297 -16.06 9.37 2.77
CA ASN A 297 -17.24 8.56 2.55
C ASN A 297 -17.08 7.10 3.06
N ALA A 298 -17.19 6.08 2.21
CA ALA A 298 -17.15 4.68 2.65
C ALA A 298 -15.81 4.33 3.32
N THR A 299 -14.70 4.80 2.76
CA THR A 299 -13.37 4.59 3.37
C THR A 299 -13.21 5.27 4.74
N ALA A 300 -14.01 6.30 5.04
CA ALA A 300 -14.03 6.92 6.36
C ALA A 300 -14.75 6.03 7.40
N LEU A 301 -15.83 5.35 7.01
CA LEU A 301 -16.46 4.33 7.85
C LEU A 301 -15.52 3.15 8.11
N GLU A 302 -14.85 2.65 7.06
CA GLU A 302 -13.86 1.57 7.19
C GLU A 302 -12.70 1.96 8.13
N CYS A 303 -12.23 3.21 8.03
CA CYS A 303 -11.19 3.76 8.91
C CYS A 303 -11.64 3.75 10.38
N LEU A 304 -12.86 4.20 10.66
CA LEU A 304 -13.42 4.22 12.01
C LEU A 304 -13.69 2.80 12.56
N GLY A 305 -14.15 1.88 11.71
CA GLY A 305 -14.37 0.47 12.08
C GLY A 305 -13.08 -0.31 12.35
N THR A 306 -11.95 0.20 11.89
CA THR A 306 -10.60 -0.35 12.14
C THR A 306 -9.75 0.57 13.03
N ALA A 307 -10.39 1.44 13.82
CA ALA A 307 -9.70 2.39 14.66
C ALA A 307 -8.74 1.70 15.64
N GLU A 308 -7.54 2.26 15.77
CA GLU A 308 -6.44 1.71 16.57
C GLU A 308 -6.38 2.40 17.94
N SER A 309 -5.99 1.63 18.96
CA SER A 309 -5.73 2.12 20.32
C SER A 309 -4.78 3.31 20.32
N GLY A 310 -5.12 4.36 21.08
CA GLY A 310 -4.28 5.54 21.26
C GLY A 310 -4.22 6.51 20.06
N LYS A 311 -4.87 6.19 18.94
CA LYS A 311 -5.00 7.11 17.81
C LYS A 311 -6.22 8.01 17.96
N THR A 312 -6.10 9.24 17.43
CA THR A 312 -7.19 10.20 17.36
C THR A 312 -7.75 10.30 15.95
N TYR A 313 -9.06 10.12 15.84
CA TYR A 313 -9.83 10.24 14.62
C TYR A 313 -10.74 11.45 14.77
N THR A 314 -10.64 12.41 13.85
CA THR A 314 -11.53 13.58 13.85
C THR A 314 -12.56 13.42 12.76
N ILE A 315 -13.84 13.36 13.14
CA ILE A 315 -14.96 13.45 12.19
C ILE A 315 -15.14 14.93 11.90
N GLU A 316 -14.63 15.38 10.77
CA GLU A 316 -14.63 16.79 10.34
C GLU A 316 -15.97 17.20 9.71
N ARG A 317 -16.67 16.22 9.12
CA ARG A 317 -18.00 16.42 8.53
C ARG A 317 -18.84 15.16 8.71
N ALA A 318 -20.09 15.33 9.08
CA ALA A 318 -21.05 14.23 9.14
C ALA A 318 -21.40 13.73 7.73
N GLY A 319 -21.61 12.41 7.62
CA GLY A 319 -22.05 11.77 6.39
C GLY A 319 -23.56 11.85 6.17
N ALA A 320 -24.04 11.06 5.22
CA ALA A 320 -25.47 10.85 5.03
C ALA A 320 -26.11 10.22 6.30
N PRO A 321 -27.42 10.42 6.54
CA PRO A 321 -28.10 9.90 7.73
C PRO A 321 -27.86 8.41 7.98
N GLU A 322 -27.81 7.60 6.93
CA GLU A 322 -27.58 6.15 7.00
C GLU A 322 -26.17 5.83 7.53
N GLN A 323 -25.17 6.62 7.16
CA GLN A 323 -23.80 6.47 7.66
C GLN A 323 -23.70 6.86 9.13
N MET A 324 -24.44 7.90 9.53
CA MET A 324 -24.47 8.35 10.91
C MET A 324 -25.26 7.38 11.81
N GLU A 325 -26.30 6.73 11.28
CA GLU A 325 -27.01 5.64 11.94
C GLU A 325 -26.09 4.42 12.12
N GLU A 326 -25.30 4.07 11.11
CA GLU A 326 -24.30 2.99 11.22
C GLU A 326 -23.28 3.28 12.32
N LEU A 327 -22.72 4.50 12.35
CA LEU A 327 -21.79 4.91 13.41
C LEU A 327 -22.41 4.91 14.80
N ALA A 328 -23.71 5.13 14.92
CA ALA A 328 -24.41 5.13 16.19
C ALA A 328 -24.60 3.71 16.77
N LYS A 329 -24.49 2.65 15.96
CA LYS A 329 -24.66 1.27 16.43
C LYS A 329 -23.56 0.86 17.42
N PRO A 330 -23.86 0.11 18.48
CA PRO A 330 -22.83 -0.44 19.37
C PRO A 330 -21.79 -1.26 18.61
N GLY A 331 -20.52 -0.95 18.80
CA GLY A 331 -19.40 -1.66 18.17
C GLY A 331 -19.02 -1.18 16.76
N ALA A 332 -19.65 -0.12 16.23
CA ALA A 332 -19.26 0.50 14.97
C ALA A 332 -17.82 1.04 14.99
N VAL A 333 -17.34 1.49 16.16
CA VAL A 333 -15.95 1.83 16.43
C VAL A 333 -15.38 0.89 17.50
N PRO A 334 -14.16 0.34 17.33
CA PRO A 334 -13.52 -0.50 18.34
C PRO A 334 -13.38 0.19 19.70
N ALA A 335 -13.77 -0.50 20.77
CA ALA A 335 -13.60 -0.06 22.15
C ALA A 335 -12.19 -0.36 22.68
N ASN A 336 -11.15 0.06 21.97
CA ASN A 336 -9.77 -0.35 22.23
C ASN A 336 -8.86 0.79 22.73
N GLY A 337 -9.43 1.89 23.25
CA GLY A 337 -8.69 3.09 23.63
C GLY A 337 -8.48 4.09 22.50
N CYS A 338 -9.21 3.97 21.38
CA CYS A 338 -9.21 4.99 20.33
C CYS A 338 -9.96 6.25 20.77
N ILE A 339 -9.59 7.40 20.20
CA ILE A 339 -10.18 8.71 20.51
C ILE A 339 -10.95 9.20 19.29
N ILE A 340 -12.24 9.46 19.45
CA ILE A 340 -13.05 10.13 18.42
C ILE A 340 -13.26 11.58 18.83
N LYS A 341 -12.87 12.52 17.96
CA LYS A 341 -13.11 13.96 18.10
C LYS A 341 -14.22 14.39 17.14
N ASN A 342 -15.20 15.10 17.66
CA ASN A 342 -16.24 15.73 16.85
C ASN A 342 -15.75 17.10 16.35
N GLY A 343 -15.37 17.18 15.08
CA GLY A 343 -15.02 18.42 14.38
C GLY A 343 -16.14 18.94 13.47
N THR A 344 -17.36 18.39 13.54
CA THR A 344 -18.51 18.81 12.72
C THR A 344 -19.11 20.13 13.20
N ASP A 345 -20.33 20.49 12.82
CA ASP A 345 -21.08 21.67 13.29
C ASP A 345 -22.22 21.32 14.27
N ALA A 346 -22.44 20.03 14.54
CA ALA A 346 -23.52 19.53 15.39
C ALA A 346 -23.04 18.40 16.32
N ALA A 347 -23.89 17.95 17.24
CA ALA A 347 -23.59 16.75 18.02
C ALA A 347 -23.68 15.50 17.12
N ILE A 348 -22.77 14.55 17.34
CA ILE A 348 -22.78 13.25 16.64
C ILE A 348 -22.97 12.12 17.65
N THR A 349 -23.52 10.99 17.21
CA THR A 349 -23.62 9.78 18.03
C THR A 349 -22.72 8.71 17.46
N VAL A 350 -21.86 8.13 18.31
CA VAL A 350 -20.93 7.04 17.94
C VAL A 350 -21.00 5.96 19.01
N ASN A 351 -21.23 4.70 18.63
CA ASN A 351 -21.45 3.60 19.59
C ASN A 351 -22.50 3.91 20.68
N GLY A 352 -23.56 4.63 20.34
CA GLY A 352 -24.59 5.10 21.28
C GLY A 352 -24.17 6.26 22.20
N VAL A 353 -22.93 6.76 22.10
CA VAL A 353 -22.42 7.89 22.88
C VAL A 353 -22.59 9.19 22.08
N ILE A 354 -23.24 10.18 22.69
CA ILE A 354 -23.37 11.53 22.11
C ILE A 354 -22.10 12.33 22.38
N ILE A 355 -21.43 12.77 21.32
CA ILE A 355 -20.22 13.59 21.36
C ILE A 355 -20.59 15.00 20.88
N GLN A 356 -20.52 15.97 21.80
CA GLN A 356 -20.84 17.37 21.50
C GLN A 356 -19.79 18.02 20.58
N LEU A 357 -20.17 19.11 19.91
CA LEU A 357 -19.30 19.89 19.04
C LEU A 357 -17.96 20.22 19.72
N GLY A 358 -16.84 19.93 19.04
CA GLY A 358 -15.49 20.21 19.51
C GLY A 358 -14.98 19.29 20.61
N GLN A 359 -15.83 18.41 21.16
CA GLN A 359 -15.46 17.45 22.20
C GLN A 359 -14.86 16.18 21.60
N SER A 360 -14.19 15.41 22.45
CA SER A 360 -13.71 14.08 22.13
C SER A 360 -14.20 13.06 23.14
N HIS A 361 -14.21 11.80 22.73
CA HIS A 361 -14.49 10.65 23.59
C HIS A 361 -13.46 9.55 23.34
N THR A 362 -13.02 8.89 24.40
CA THR A 362 -12.11 7.74 24.32
C THR A 362 -12.92 6.47 24.52
N PHE A 363 -13.00 5.62 23.50
CA PHE A 363 -13.74 4.36 23.58
C PHE A 363 -12.86 3.29 24.18
N THR A 364 -13.11 2.91 25.42
CA THR A 364 -12.41 1.83 26.12
C THR A 364 -13.37 0.66 26.31
N GLU A 365 -12.83 -0.56 26.31
CA GLU A 365 -13.57 -1.74 26.76
C GLU A 365 -14.06 -1.42 28.16
N LYS A 366 -15.36 -1.63 28.40
CA LYS A 366 -15.90 -1.52 29.74
C LYS A 366 -15.08 -2.50 30.58
N GLU A 367 -14.36 -2.01 31.59
CA GLU A 367 -13.74 -2.93 32.56
C GLU A 367 -14.83 -3.91 33.01
N PRO A 368 -14.54 -5.22 33.15
CA PRO A 368 -15.49 -6.11 33.78
C PRO A 368 -15.88 -5.44 35.10
N ASP A 369 -17.18 -5.21 35.30
CA ASP A 369 -17.68 -4.65 36.55
C ASP A 369 -16.97 -5.41 37.67
N PRO A 370 -16.33 -4.73 38.65
CA PRO A 370 -15.60 -5.42 39.70
C PRO A 370 -16.54 -6.46 40.27
N GLU A 371 -16.16 -7.73 40.11
CA GLU A 371 -16.90 -8.85 40.67
C GLU A 371 -17.13 -8.49 42.13
N ILE A 372 -18.38 -8.22 42.50
CA ILE A 372 -18.74 -7.94 43.88
C ILE A 372 -18.34 -9.20 44.61
N ASP A 373 -17.20 -9.15 45.28
CA ASP A 373 -16.69 -10.21 46.12
C ASP A 373 -17.87 -10.60 47.02
N PRO A 374 -18.39 -11.84 46.96
CA PRO A 374 -19.49 -12.24 47.83
C PRO A 374 -19.04 -11.95 49.27
N PRO A 375 -19.91 -11.38 50.13
CA PRO A 375 -19.48 -10.86 51.41
C PRO A 375 -18.68 -11.91 52.15
N SER A 376 -17.44 -11.53 52.48
CA SER A 376 -16.46 -12.37 53.14
C SER A 376 -17.14 -13.14 54.27
N THR A 377 -16.95 -14.46 54.26
CA THR A 377 -17.37 -15.40 55.29
C THR A 377 -17.34 -14.75 56.67
N ILE A 378 -18.50 -14.63 57.32
CA ILE A 378 -18.59 -14.23 58.73
C ILE A 378 -17.85 -15.29 59.53
N THR A 379 -16.65 -14.97 60.02
CA THR A 379 -15.92 -15.79 60.98
C THR A 379 -16.67 -15.73 62.31
N ILE A 380 -17.52 -16.73 62.58
CA ILE A 380 -18.05 -16.94 63.92
C ILE A 380 -16.91 -17.53 64.75
N ILE A 381 -16.26 -16.69 65.55
CA ILE A 381 -15.32 -17.13 66.57
C ILE A 381 -16.12 -17.86 67.64
N VAL A 382 -15.95 -19.18 67.73
CA VAL A 382 -16.43 -19.98 68.87
C VAL A 382 -15.43 -19.74 70.01
N PRO A 383 -15.84 -19.19 71.18
CA PRO A 383 -14.91 -18.99 72.29
C PRO A 383 -14.45 -20.33 72.87
N ALA A 384 -13.14 -20.42 73.15
CA ALA A 384 -12.54 -21.55 73.85
C ALA A 384 -13.00 -21.62 75.31
N GLU A 385 -13.20 -22.83 75.82
CA GLU A 385 -13.52 -23.14 77.23
C GLU A 385 -12.47 -22.58 78.19
N GLU A 386 -12.94 -21.97 79.29
CA GLU A 386 -12.11 -21.49 80.40
C GLU A 386 -12.42 -22.33 81.68
N PRO A 387 -11.42 -22.86 82.42
CA PRO A 387 -11.63 -23.60 83.67
C PRO A 387 -11.75 -22.66 84.89
N PRO A 388 -12.21 -23.14 86.07
CA PRO A 388 -13.29 -22.52 86.82
C PRO A 388 -12.85 -21.47 87.86
N ALA A 389 -13.72 -20.49 88.09
CA ALA A 389 -13.72 -19.65 89.29
C ALA A 389 -14.97 -19.94 90.15
N GLN A 390 -14.78 -20.08 91.46
CA GLN A 390 -15.78 -20.36 92.50
C GLN A 390 -15.85 -19.14 93.45
N PRO A 391 -16.93 -18.89 94.24
CA PRO A 391 -18.36 -18.73 93.92
C PRO A 391 -18.95 -17.40 94.50
N ASN A 392 -20.30 -17.30 94.42
CA ASN A 392 -21.28 -16.62 95.30
C ASN A 392 -21.91 -15.27 94.85
N PRO A 393 -23.16 -14.95 95.27
CA PRO A 393 -24.41 -15.70 95.04
C PRO A 393 -25.61 -14.76 94.78
N SER A 394 -26.39 -14.94 93.72
CA SER A 394 -27.79 -14.44 93.74
C SER A 394 -28.68 -15.12 92.71
N THR A 395 -29.45 -16.09 93.20
CA THR A 395 -30.85 -16.36 92.86
C THR A 395 -31.30 -16.49 91.39
N GLY A 396 -31.74 -17.71 91.04
CA GLY A 396 -32.97 -17.91 90.25
C GLY A 396 -32.82 -18.71 88.97
N ALA A 397 -33.24 -19.97 89.02
CA ALA A 397 -33.18 -20.97 87.95
C ALA A 397 -34.16 -20.72 86.76
N PRO A 398 -34.05 -21.52 85.66
CA PRO A 398 -34.36 -21.19 84.26
C PRO A 398 -35.68 -21.82 83.73
N GLN A 399 -36.05 -21.63 82.44
CA GLN A 399 -36.60 -22.62 81.45
C GLN A 399 -36.69 -21.95 80.03
N LEU A 400 -35.94 -22.35 78.98
CA LEU A 400 -36.19 -23.42 77.99
C LEU A 400 -37.57 -23.39 77.28
N ILE A 401 -37.59 -23.20 75.94
CA ILE A 401 -38.27 -24.03 74.92
C ILE A 401 -38.06 -23.49 73.47
N ALA A 402 -37.60 -24.41 72.59
CA ALA A 402 -37.75 -24.56 71.12
C ALA A 402 -37.26 -23.45 70.16
N VAL A 403 -36.37 -23.64 69.18
CA VAL A 403 -36.08 -24.73 68.21
C VAL A 403 -37.26 -25.10 67.31
N ALA A 404 -37.29 -24.58 66.07
CA ALA A 404 -37.47 -25.35 64.81
C ALA A 404 -37.83 -24.42 63.64
N ALA A 405 -36.89 -24.20 62.70
CA ALA A 405 -37.12 -24.01 61.25
C ALA A 405 -35.84 -23.54 60.52
N ALA A 406 -34.83 -24.40 60.33
CA ALA A 406 -33.70 -24.08 59.44
C ALA A 406 -32.93 -25.31 58.91
N ALA A 407 -33.55 -26.49 58.81
CA ALA A 407 -32.85 -27.72 58.41
C ALA A 407 -33.27 -28.31 57.04
N SER A 408 -34.20 -27.68 56.30
CA SER A 408 -34.75 -28.28 55.07
C SER A 408 -34.20 -27.73 53.74
N ALA A 409 -33.37 -26.68 53.74
CA ALA A 409 -32.91 -26.04 52.50
C ALA A 409 -31.50 -26.44 52.04
N ILE A 410 -30.67 -26.99 52.95
CA ILE A 410 -29.24 -27.26 52.68
C ILE A 410 -29.04 -28.62 51.97
N ALA A 411 -29.92 -29.59 52.22
CA ALA A 411 -29.82 -30.92 51.61
C ALA A 411 -30.12 -30.93 50.09
N THR A 412 -30.99 -30.04 49.61
CA THR A 412 -31.36 -29.94 48.19
C THR A 412 -30.28 -29.27 47.34
N ILE A 413 -29.55 -28.30 47.90
CA ILE A 413 -28.46 -27.62 47.19
C ILE A 413 -27.26 -28.56 47.02
N LEU A 414 -26.93 -29.34 48.05
CA LEU A 414 -25.79 -30.27 48.00
C LEU A 414 -25.97 -31.40 46.97
N ALA A 415 -27.21 -31.89 46.79
CA ALA A 415 -27.51 -32.91 45.80
C ALA A 415 -27.45 -32.39 44.35
N ALA A 416 -27.85 -31.14 44.11
CA ALA A 416 -27.79 -30.51 42.79
C ALA A 416 -26.35 -30.21 42.34
N VAL A 417 -25.50 -29.79 43.29
CA VAL A 417 -24.07 -29.52 43.03
C VAL A 417 -23.31 -30.82 42.70
N LEU A 418 -23.60 -31.92 43.40
CA LEU A 418 -22.98 -33.23 43.11
C LEU A 418 -23.38 -33.78 41.72
N LEU A 419 -24.61 -33.56 41.27
CA LEU A 419 -25.07 -33.98 39.93
C LEU A 419 -24.41 -33.19 38.79
N LEU A 420 -24.15 -31.90 38.98
CA LEU A 420 -23.49 -31.06 37.98
C LEU A 420 -21.99 -31.35 37.87
N LEU A 421 -21.32 -31.67 38.98
CA LEU A 421 -19.91 -32.05 38.99
C LEU A 421 -19.67 -33.41 38.31
N HIS A 422 -20.56 -34.39 38.51
CA HIS A 422 -20.43 -35.71 37.88
C HIS A 422 -20.70 -35.70 36.36
N ARG A 423 -21.38 -34.65 35.84
CA ARG A 423 -21.63 -34.49 34.40
C ARG A 423 -20.45 -33.86 33.66
N ARG A 424 -19.67 -32.99 34.31
CA ARG A 424 -18.48 -32.35 33.72
C ARG A 424 -17.26 -33.28 33.63
N GLU A 425 -17.21 -34.35 34.42
CA GLU A 425 -16.16 -35.38 34.33
C GLU A 425 -16.40 -36.42 33.22
N LYS A 426 -17.57 -36.42 32.56
CA LYS A 426 -17.92 -37.37 31.48
C LYS A 426 -17.87 -36.79 30.06
N GLU A 427 -17.60 -35.50 29.91
CA GLU A 427 -17.54 -34.81 28.60
C GLU A 427 -16.18 -34.14 28.33
N ALA A 428 -15.12 -34.53 29.06
CA ALA A 428 -13.72 -34.17 28.80
C ALA A 428 -12.93 -35.38 28.29
#